data_AF-A0A2D6RN31-F1
#
_entry.id   AF-A0A2D6RN31-F1
#
_cell.length_a   1.000
_cell.length_b   1.000
_cell.length_c   1.000
_cell.angle_alpha   90.00
_cell.angle_beta   90.00
_cell.angle_gamma   90.00
#
_symmetry.space_group_name_H-M   'P 1'
#
loop_
_entity.id
_entity.type
_entity.pdbx_description
1 polymer ?
#
loop_
_entity_poly.entity_id
_entity_poly.type
_entity_poly.pdbx_seq_one_letter_code
_entity_poly.pdbx_strand_id
1 'polypeptide(L)' 'MANIEEDLKKAEEYINKADKIAKSDSGGESIKYQQATYHTNRALYEQQKAIIKQNKDMIKFLEEIRDESYGLNL' A
#
# COMPACT_ATOMS: atom_id res chain seq x y z
N MET A 1 16.99 3.88 -3.89
CA MET A 1 15.67 3.23 -3.80
C MET A 1 14.63 4.33 -3.69
N ALA A 2 13.59 4.31 -4.52
CA ALA A 2 12.42 5.18 -4.30
C ALA A 2 11.82 4.84 -2.93
N ASN A 3 11.53 5.85 -2.11
CA ASN A 3 11.10 5.67 -0.73
C ASN A 3 9.62 5.27 -0.71
N ILE A 4 9.35 4.01 -1.05
CA ILE A 4 8.01 3.49 -1.33
C ILE A 4 7.03 3.73 -0.17
N GLU A 5 7.51 3.75 1.08
CA GLU A 5 6.70 4.06 2.26
C GLU A 5 6.25 5.53 2.30
N GLU A 6 7.10 6.45 1.84
CA GLU A 6 6.79 7.87 1.73
C GLU A 6 5.83 8.16 0.57
N ASP A 7 6.01 7.46 -0.55
CA ASP A 7 5.10 7.56 -1.71
C ASP A 7 3.71 7.00 -1.38
N LEU A 8 3.66 5.89 -0.64
CA LEU A 8 2.43 5.33 -0.08
C LEU A 8 1.74 6.36 0.84
N LYS A 9 2.48 7.00 1.76
CA LYS A 9 1.91 8.02 2.65
C LYS A 9 1.32 9.21 1.88
N LYS A 10 2.01 9.69 0.83
CA LYS A 10 1.49 10.76 -0.05
C LYS A 10 0.23 10.32 -0.80
N ALA A 11 0.19 9.08 -1.29
CA ALA A 11 -0.98 8.52 -1.95
C ALA A 11 -2.20 8.51 -1.01
N GLU A 12 -2.01 8.09 0.25
CA GLU A 12 -3.06 8.12 1.28
C GLU A 12 -3.58 9.54 1.56
N GLU A 13 -2.69 10.55 1.60
CA GLU A 13 -3.08 11.95 1.74
C GLU A 13 -3.93 12.45 0.56
N TYR A 14 -3.57 12.10 -0.68
CA TYR A 14 -4.36 12.47 -1.87
C TYR A 14 -5.72 11.78 -1.90
N ILE A 15 -5.76 10.49 -1.54
CA ILE A 15 -6.99 9.71 -1.36
C ILE A 15 -7.90 10.44 -0.36
N ASN A 16 -7.38 10.82 0.81
CA ASN A 16 -8.17 11.53 1.84
C ASN A 16 -8.66 12.91 1.39
N LYS A 17 -7.89 13.65 0.58
CA LYS A 17 -8.35 14.92 -0.02
C LYS A 17 -9.48 14.69 -1.03
N ALA A 18 -9.36 13.69 -1.88
CA ALA A 18 -10.39 13.34 -2.86
C ALA A 18 -11.70 12.90 -2.18
N ASP A 19 -11.63 12.15 -1.09
CA ASP A 19 -12.81 11.74 -0.30
C ASP A 19 -13.57 12.95 0.28
N LYS A 20 -12.84 13.97 0.76
CA LYS A 20 -13.45 15.22 1.24
C LYS A 20 -14.18 15.97 0.12
N ILE A 21 -13.57 16.04 -1.07
CA ILE A 21 -14.18 16.70 -2.24
C ILE A 21 -15.44 15.96 -2.68
N ALA A 22 -15.35 14.63 -2.84
CA ALA A 22 -16.47 13.78 -3.24
C ALA A 22 -17.66 13.85 -2.28
N LYS A 23 -17.42 14.12 -0.99
CA LYS A 23 -18.48 14.31 0.03
C LYS A 23 -19.10 15.71 0.02
N SER A 24 -18.41 16.70 -0.53
CA SER A 24 -18.84 18.12 -0.54
C SER A 24 -19.51 18.58 -1.82
N ASP A 25 -19.31 17.87 -2.93
CA ASP A 25 -19.86 18.24 -4.24
C ASP A 25 -21.22 17.57 -4.47
N SER A 26 -22.19 18.29 -5.05
CA SER A 26 -23.59 17.84 -5.23
C SER A 26 -23.96 17.51 -6.69
N GLY A 27 -22.99 17.55 -7.61
CA GLY A 27 -23.21 17.37 -9.05
C GLY A 27 -22.92 15.97 -9.62
N GLY A 28 -23.96 15.26 -10.07
CA GLY A 28 -23.97 14.36 -11.24
C GLY A 28 -22.91 13.25 -11.36
N GLU A 29 -22.69 12.77 -12.61
CA GLU A 29 -21.83 11.63 -12.97
C GLU A 29 -20.33 11.83 -12.68
N SER A 30 -19.86 13.08 -12.62
CA SER A 30 -18.47 13.41 -12.28
C SER A 30 -18.05 12.88 -10.91
N ILE A 31 -18.95 12.94 -9.92
CA ILE A 31 -18.73 12.38 -8.57
C ILE A 31 -18.54 10.86 -8.64
N LYS A 32 -19.30 10.16 -9.49
CA LYS A 32 -19.19 8.70 -9.64
C LYS A 32 -17.82 8.31 -10.21
N TYR A 33 -17.30 9.05 -11.19
CA TYR A 33 -15.95 8.83 -11.73
C TYR A 33 -14.86 9.14 -10.70
N GLN A 34 -15.01 10.21 -9.91
CA GLN A 34 -14.08 10.53 -8.83
C GLN A 34 -14.09 9.44 -7.74
N GLN A 35 -15.26 8.95 -7.35
CA GLN A 35 -15.41 7.85 -6.40
C GLN A 35 -14.80 6.55 -6.92
N ALA A 36 -15.05 6.17 -8.19
CA ALA A 36 -14.46 4.99 -8.81
C ALA A 36 -12.92 5.07 -8.85
N THR A 37 -12.38 6.24 -9.20
CA THR A 37 -10.94 6.50 -9.22
C THR A 37 -10.34 6.42 -7.81
N TYR A 38 -11.02 7.00 -6.82
CA TYR A 38 -10.65 6.91 -5.40
C TYR A 38 -10.58 5.45 -4.93
N HIS A 39 -11.64 4.67 -5.16
CA HIS A 39 -11.70 3.27 -4.72
C HIS A 39 -10.65 2.40 -5.41
N THR A 40 -10.39 2.63 -6.70
CA THR A 40 -9.34 1.93 -7.46
C THR A 40 -7.95 2.23 -6.90
N ASN A 41 -7.64 3.50 -6.69
CA ASN A 41 -6.36 3.91 -6.12
C ASN A 41 -6.17 3.39 -4.69
N ARG A 42 -7.24 3.35 -3.89
CA ARG A 42 -7.22 2.77 -2.54
C ARG A 42 -6.98 1.26 -2.56
N ALA A 43 -7.63 0.52 -3.47
CA ALA A 43 -7.39 -0.92 -3.62
C ALA A 43 -5.94 -1.22 -4.02
N LEU A 44 -5.38 -0.44 -4.96
CA LEU A 44 -3.97 -0.56 -5.37
C LEU A 44 -3.01 -0.28 -4.21
N TYR A 45 -3.28 0.76 -3.42
CA TYR A 45 -2.50 1.10 -2.23
C TYR A 45 -2.47 -0.03 -1.20
N GLU A 46 -3.62 -0.61 -0.86
CA GLU A 46 -3.69 -1.73 0.09
C GLU A 46 -3.00 -3.00 -0.46
N GLN A 47 -3.13 -3.27 -1.76
CA GLN A 47 -2.43 -4.38 -2.40
C GLN A 47 -0.90 -4.21 -2.33
N GLN A 48 -0.39 -3.00 -2.58
CA GLN A 48 1.04 -2.70 -2.48
C GLN A 48 1.56 -2.88 -1.03
N LYS A 49 0.79 -2.46 -0.03
CA LYS A 49 1.13 -2.69 1.39
C LYS A 49 1.21 -4.18 1.72
N ALA A 50 0.27 -4.98 1.24
CA ALA A 50 0.28 -6.42 1.43
C ALA A 50 1.54 -7.07 0.81
N ILE A 51 1.90 -6.69 -0.41
CA ILE A 51 3.11 -7.17 -1.11
C ILE A 51 4.37 -6.80 -0.32
N ILE A 52 4.49 -5.55 0.14
CA ILE A 52 5.65 -5.10 0.93
C ILE A 52 5.77 -5.91 2.21
N LYS A 53 4.65 -6.15 2.91
CA LYS A 53 4.63 -6.98 4.12
C LYS A 53 5.09 -8.41 3.82
N GLN A 54 4.55 -9.04 2.77
CA GLN A 54 4.95 -10.39 2.36
C GLN A 54 6.45 -10.47 2.02
N ASN A 55 6.99 -9.45 1.36
CA ASN A 55 8.42 -9.39 1.06
C ASN A 55 9.27 -9.28 2.34
N LYS A 56 8.85 -8.45 3.31
CA LYS A 56 9.53 -8.33 4.61
C LYS A 56 9.48 -9.65 5.39
N ASP A 57 8.32 -10.32 5.43
CA ASP A 57 8.13 -11.61 6.09
C ASP A 57 9.00 -12.70 5.42
N MET A 58 9.10 -12.71 4.09
CA MET A 58 9.94 -13.65 3.35
C MET A 58 11.44 -13.42 3.62
N ILE A 59 11.89 -12.17 3.66
CA ILE A 59 13.27 -11.84 4.03
C ILE A 59 13.58 -12.38 5.43
N LYS A 60 12.71 -12.12 6.40
CA LYS A 60 12.87 -12.62 7.78
C LYS A 60 12.94 -14.15 7.83
N PHE A 61 12.07 -14.83 7.09
CA PHE A 61 12.08 -16.30 6.99
C PHE A 61 13.39 -16.84 6.40
N LEU A 62 13.91 -16.21 5.35
CA LEU A 62 15.20 -16.58 4.76
C LEU A 62 16.38 -16.32 5.70
N GLU A 63 16.32 -15.24 6.49
CA GLU A 63 17.31 -14.96 7.54
C GLU A 63 17.26 -16.02 8.66
N GLU A 64 16.07 -16.43 9.09
CA GLU A 64 15.89 -17.51 10.09
C GLU A 64 16.47 -18.84 9.59
N ILE A 65 16.17 -19.25 8.36
CA ILE A 65 16.76 -20.47 7.75
C ILE A 65 18.28 -20.40 7.72
N ARG A 66 18.83 -19.25 7.32
CA ARG A 66 20.28 -19.03 7.24
C ARG A 66 20.92 -19.17 8.62
N ASP A 67 20.34 -18.55 9.63
CA ASP A 67 20.89 -18.57 10.99
C ASP A 67 20.82 -19.97 11.61
N GLU A 68 19.75 -20.74 11.34
CA GLU A 68 19.65 -22.16 11.72
C GLU A 68 20.70 -23.03 11.01
N SER A 69 20.96 -22.79 9.74
CA SER A 69 21.94 -23.57 8.96
C SER A 69 23.39 -23.27 9.31
N TYR A 70 23.73 -22.05 9.78
CA TYR A 70 25.05 -21.75 10.34
C TYR A 70 25.22 -22.21 11.80
N GLY A 71 24.12 -22.37 12.56
CA GLY A 71 24.13 -22.97 13.89
C GLY A 71 24.33 -24.50 13.89
N LEU A 72 24.13 -25.15 12.74
CA LEU A 72 24.32 -26.58 12.50
C LEU A 72 25.72 -26.95 11.99
N ASN A 73 26.77 -26.22 12.38
CA ASN A 73 28.14 -26.71 12.28
C ASN A 73 28.31 -27.96 13.18
N LEU A 74 27.91 -29.12 12.62
CA LEU A 74 28.31 -30.48 12.97
C LEU A 74 29.61 -30.82 12.25
#